data_AF-E7RTU4-F1
#
_entry.id   AF-E7RTU4-F1
#
_cell.length_a   1.000
_cell.length_b   1.000
_cell.length_c   1.000
_cell.angle_alpha   90.00
_cell.angle_beta   90.00
_cell.angle_gamma   90.00
#
_symmetry.space_group_name_H-M   'P 1'
#
loop_
_entity.id
_entity.type
_entity.pdbx_description
1 polymer ?
#
loop_
_entity_poly.entity_id
_entity_poly.type
_entity_poly.pdbx_seq_one_letter_code
_entity_poly.pdbx_strand_id
1 'polypeptide(L)' 'MRDKIKLESTAGTGHFYTTTKNKRTQPEKMEIKKYDPVARKHVPYKETKIK' A
#
# COMPACT_ATOMS: atom_id res chain seq x y z
N MET A 1 -5.74 5.86 -17.53
CA MET A 1 -5.62 6.74 -16.36
C MET A 1 -4.95 5.97 -15.22
N ARG A 2 -4.02 6.58 -14.50
CA ARG A 2 -3.43 5.98 -13.30
C ARG A 2 -3.98 6.73 -12.09
N ASP A 3 -4.57 6.00 -11.15
CA ASP A 3 -5.11 6.56 -9.92
C ASP A 3 -4.05 6.48 -8.82
N LYS A 4 -4.03 7.47 -7.92
CA LYS A 4 -3.24 7.35 -6.69
C LYS A 4 -3.95 6.37 -5.74
N ILE A 5 -3.15 5.51 -5.11
CA ILE A 5 -3.57 4.53 -4.11
C ILE A 5 -2.67 4.64 -2.88
N LYS A 6 -3.20 4.27 -1.72
CA LYS A 6 -2.46 4.19 -0.46
C LYS A 6 -2.09 2.74 -0.21
N LEU A 7 -0.86 2.49 0.22
CA LEU A 7 -0.40 1.19 0.71
C LEU A 7 -0.21 1.34 2.22
N GLU A 8 -1.00 0.62 2.99
CA GLU A 8 -1.02 0.71 4.45
C GLU A 8 -0.33 -0.50 5.09
N SER A 9 0.53 -0.24 6.08
CA SER A 9 1.27 -1.29 6.79
C SER A 9 0.32 -2.18 7.58
N THR A 10 0.45 -3.50 7.45
CA THR A 10 -0.30 -4.44 8.29
C THR A 10 0.24 -4.53 9.71
N ALA A 11 1.37 -3.88 10.02
CA ALA A 11 1.96 -3.90 11.35
C ALA A 11 1.22 -2.98 12.36
N GLY A 12 0.16 -2.29 11.94
CA GLY A 12 -0.64 -1.44 12.83
C GLY A 12 0.06 -0.15 13.28
N THR A 13 1.16 0.22 12.62
CA THR A 13 1.98 1.39 12.93
C THR A 13 1.39 2.70 12.40
N GLY A 14 0.35 2.63 11.57
CA GLY A 14 -0.21 3.78 10.85
C GLY A 14 0.66 4.28 9.69
N HIS A 15 1.82 3.65 9.45
CA HIS A 15 2.69 4.02 8.34
C HIS A 15 2.10 3.61 6.99
N PHE A 16 2.24 4.49 5.99
CA PHE A 16 1.74 4.23 4.66
C PHE A 16 2.65 4.80 3.58
N TYR A 17 2.58 4.18 2.41
CA TYR A 17 3.15 4.71 1.18
C TYR A 17 2.04 5.14 0.23
N THR A 18 2.35 6.08 -0.64
CA THR A 18 1.48 6.44 -1.77
C THR A 18 2.11 5.93 -3.05
N THR A 19 1.31 5.29 -3.90
CA THR A 19 1.74 4.88 -5.24
C THR A 19 0.63 5.14 -6.25
N THR A 20 0.91 4.99 -7.53
CA THR A 20 -0.09 5.07 -8.60
C THR A 20 -0.35 3.69 -9.16
N LYS A 21 -1.62 3.37 -9.43
CA LYS A 21 -2.04 2.10 -10.02
C LYS A 21 -3.07 2.33 -11.12
N ASN A 22 -3.00 1.51 -12.16
CA ASN A 22 -4.03 1.47 -13.18
C ASN A 22 -5.10 0.43 -12.79
N LYS A 23 -6.22 0.89 -12.23
CA LYS A 23 -7.33 0.02 -11.78
C LYS A 23 -8.01 -0.72 -12.93
N ARG A 24 -7.86 -0.26 -14.17
CA ARG A 24 -8.45 -0.92 -15.36
C ARG A 24 -7.72 -2.22 -15.72
N THR A 25 -6.39 -2.22 -15.59
CA THR A 25 -5.57 -3.38 -15.94
C THR A 25 -5.30 -4.28 -14.75
N GLN A 26 -5.34 -3.75 -13.53
CA GLN A 26 -5.14 -4.51 -12.29
C GLN A 26 -6.30 -4.22 -11.32
N PRO A 27 -7.41 -4.98 -11.39
CA PRO A 27 -8.57 -4.79 -10.54
C PRO A 27 -8.36 -5.31 -9.10
N GLU A 28 -7.50 -6.31 -8.92
CA GLU A 28 -7.26 -6.96 -7.61
C GLU A 28 -6.46 -6.07 -6.65
N LYS A 29 -6.70 -6.20 -5.34
CA LYS A 29 -5.96 -5.41 -4.33
C LYS A 29 -4.48 -5.80 -4.34
N MET A 30 -3.62 -4.79 -4.42
CA MET A 30 -2.17 -4.99 -4.43
C MET A 30 -1.67 -5.23 -3.00
N GLU A 31 -0.91 -6.30 -2.80
CA GLU A 31 -0.18 -6.59 -1.57
C GLU A 31 1.33 -6.65 -1.85
N ILE A 32 2.11 -5.81 -1.18
CA ILE A 32 3.57 -5.72 -1.40
C ILE A 32 4.27 -5.76 -0.05
N LYS A 33 5.32 -6.57 0.08
CA LYS A 33 6.22 -6.48 1.23
C LYS A 33 7.10 -5.24 1.12
N LYS A 34 6.96 -4.30 2.05
CA LYS A 34 7.81 -3.12 2.17
C LYS A 34 8.34 -2.98 3.57
N TYR A 35 9.42 -2.21 3.70
CA TYR A 35 9.95 -1.84 5.00
C TYR A 35 8.96 -0.93 5.72
N ASP A 36 8.70 -1.22 6.99
CA ASP A 36 8.03 -0.30 7.90
C ASP A 36 9.08 0.34 8.81
N PRO A 37 9.28 1.67 8.76
CA PRO A 37 10.29 2.35 9.56
C PRO A 37 9.96 2.37 11.06
N VAL A 38 8.69 2.22 11.43
CA VAL A 38 8.25 2.21 12.83
C VAL A 38 8.46 0.81 13.43
N ALA A 39 8.04 -0.24 12.72
CA ALA A 39 8.26 -1.63 13.15
C ALA A 39 9.69 -2.14 12.87
N ARG A 40 10.47 -1.39 12.07
CA ARG A 40 11.84 -1.67 11.62
C ARG A 40 11.99 -3.03 10.92
N LYS A 41 10.95 -3.51 10.24
CA LYS A 41 10.91 -4.82 9.58
C LYS A 41 10.19 -4.71 8.25
N HIS A 42 10.46 -5.66 7.35
CA HIS A 42 9.66 -5.81 6.13
C HIS A 42 8.35 -6.51 6.48
N VAL A 43 7.25 -5.82 6.23
CA VAL A 43 5.89 -6.28 6.51
C VAL A 43 5.05 -6.17 5.24
N PRO A 44 3.99 -6.97 5.10
CA PRO A 44 3.06 -6.78 3.99
C PRO A 44 2.35 -5.43 4.14
N TYR A 45 2.20 -4.74 3.02
CA TYR A 45 1.41 -3.54 2.89
C TYR A 45 0.23 -3.85 1.98
N LYS A 46 -0.97 -3.39 2.38
CA LYS A 46 -2.21 -3.62 1.65
C LYS A 46 -2.70 -2.34 0.99
N GLU A 47 -3.28 -2.47 -0.19
CA GLU A 47 -3.91 -1.37 -0.89
C GLU A 47 -5.20 -0.89 -0.19
N THR A 48 -5.20 0.38 0.19
CA THR A 48 -6.33 1.14 0.73
C THR A 48 -6.67 2.30 -0.21
N LYS A 49 -7.96 2.65 -0.31
CA LYS A 49 -8.38 3.82 -1.11
C LYS A 49 -7.87 5.11 -0.44
N ILE A 50 -7.34 6.02 -1.26
CA ILE A 50 -7.22 7.42 -0.87
C ILE A 50 -8.65 7.98 -0.84
N LYS A 51 -9.02 8.59 0.28
CA LYS A 51 -10.31 9.28 0.43
C LYS A 51 -10.29 10.60 -0.33
#